data_AF-A0A917U3N1-F1
#
_entry.id   AF-A0A917U3N1-F1
#
_cell.length_a   1.000
_cell.length_b   1.000
_cell.length_c   1.000
_cell.angle_alpha   90.00
_cell.angle_beta   90.00
_cell.angle_gamma   90.00
#
_symmetry.space_group_name_H-M   'P 1'
#
loop_
_entity.id
_entity.type
_entity.pdbx_description
1 polymer ?
#
loop_
_entity_poly.entity_id
_entity_poly.type
_entity_poly.pdbx_seq_one_letter_code
_entity_poly.pdbx_strand_id
1 'polypeptide(L)'
;MLPSCYLFEFSVQPGGMRQGDVHAYPDLAGIRRAFERRYFGFDDDFVAEIIDSGAVLHLWVVERGTLTGGFDLHPFLRKDDDRTTLDWDAIAAVAPVLPGPLLGDGTFTLTVPKLPHPESYLGLADELHAGLNDVELGYDEDTEGRSLDE
;
A
#
# COMPACT_ATOMS: atom_id res chain seq x y z
N MET A 1 15.21 12.48 -11.44
CA MET A 1 14.15 13.28 -10.79
C MET A 1 13.37 12.33 -9.91
N LEU A 2 13.01 12.73 -8.69
CA LEU A 2 12.22 11.86 -7.82
C LEU A 2 10.78 11.73 -8.35
N PRO A 3 10.16 10.55 -8.27
CA PRO A 3 8.84 10.31 -8.84
C PRO A 3 7.71 10.79 -7.94
N SER A 4 6.52 10.95 -8.53
CA SER A 4 5.25 11.00 -7.81
C SER A 4 4.48 9.69 -7.98
N CYS A 5 3.81 9.23 -6.93
CA CYS A 5 3.03 8.00 -6.92
C CYS A 5 1.95 8.04 -5.83
N TYR A 6 1.05 7.07 -5.91
CA TYR A 6 0.25 6.67 -4.77
C TYR A 6 0.97 5.55 -4.01
N LEU A 7 0.87 5.58 -2.68
CA LEU A 7 1.16 4.42 -1.85
C LEU A 7 -0.15 3.92 -1.25
N PHE A 8 -0.47 2.65 -1.42
CA PHE A 8 -1.53 2.00 -0.66
C PHE A 8 -0.90 1.22 0.49
N GLU A 9 -1.26 1.58 1.72
CA GLU A 9 -0.81 0.90 2.92
C GLU A 9 -1.97 0.12 3.52
N PHE A 10 -1.74 -1.19 3.73
CA PHE A 10 -2.61 -2.01 4.55
C PHE A 10 -1.78 -2.77 5.59
N SER A 11 -1.73 -2.22 6.81
CA SER A 11 -0.80 -2.68 7.84
C SER A 11 -1.40 -2.69 9.24
N VAL A 12 -0.91 -3.58 10.10
CA VAL A 12 -1.29 -3.66 11.53
C VAL A 12 -0.02 -3.67 12.37
N GLN A 13 0.03 -2.89 13.46
CA GLN A 13 1.21 -2.80 14.32
C GLN A 13 1.65 -4.15 14.92
N PRO A 14 2.93 -4.25 15.33
CA PRO A 14 3.45 -5.41 16.05
C PRO A 14 2.71 -5.59 17.38
N GLY A 15 1.84 -6.61 17.41
CA GLY A 15 0.97 -6.93 18.54
C GLY A 15 -0.16 -7.90 18.18
N GLY A 16 -0.47 -8.04 16.88
CA GLY A 16 -1.41 -9.01 16.31
C GLY A 16 -0.85 -9.74 15.08
N MET A 17 -1.69 -9.98 14.06
CA MET A 17 -1.24 -10.46 12.75
C MET A 17 -0.38 -9.38 12.08
N ARG A 18 0.89 -9.71 11.97
CA ARG A 18 1.95 -8.92 11.36
C ARG A 18 1.68 -8.74 9.86
N GLN A 19 1.45 -7.49 9.44
CA GLN A 19 1.26 -7.12 8.03
C GLN A 19 1.77 -5.70 7.82
N GLY A 20 2.70 -5.53 6.87
CA GLY A 20 3.34 -4.25 6.51
C GLY A 20 3.27 -3.96 5.00
N ASP A 21 2.18 -4.35 4.35
CA ASP A 21 2.04 -4.28 2.89
C ASP A 21 1.92 -2.82 2.44
N VAL A 22 2.94 -2.33 1.72
CA VAL A 22 2.95 -1.01 1.09
C VAL A 22 3.08 -1.15 -0.43
N HIS A 23 2.07 -0.72 -1.17
CA HIS A 23 2.03 -0.83 -2.61
C HIS A 23 2.24 0.53 -3.29
N ALA A 24 3.29 0.69 -4.10
CA ALA A 24 3.58 1.93 -4.82
C ALA A 24 3.22 1.84 -6.32
N TYR A 25 2.36 2.74 -6.79
CA TYR A 25 1.95 2.78 -8.20
C TYR A 25 1.76 4.22 -8.73
N PRO A 26 1.99 4.46 -10.03
CA PRO A 26 1.80 5.78 -10.65
C PRO A 26 0.34 6.15 -10.86
N ASP A 27 -0.60 5.22 -10.67
CA ASP A 27 -2.02 5.42 -10.91
C ASP A 27 -2.89 4.53 -9.99
N LEU A 28 -4.16 4.91 -9.85
CA LEU A 28 -5.13 4.18 -9.03
C LEU A 28 -5.49 2.81 -9.61
N ALA A 29 -5.32 2.59 -10.91
CA ALA A 29 -5.63 1.29 -11.51
C ALA A 29 -4.62 0.22 -11.08
N GLY A 30 -3.34 0.60 -10.92
CA GLY A 30 -2.30 -0.23 -10.33
C GLY A 30 -2.61 -0.59 -8.88
N ILE A 31 -3.00 0.41 -8.07
CA ILE A 31 -3.42 0.22 -6.67
C ILE A 31 -4.62 -0.73 -6.59
N ARG A 32 -5.67 -0.47 -7.38
CA ARG A 32 -6.86 -1.31 -7.45
C ARG A 32 -6.52 -2.76 -7.76
N ARG A 33 -5.70 -3.00 -8.79
CA ARG A 33 -5.28 -4.36 -9.16
C ARG A 33 -4.45 -5.02 -8.07
N ALA A 34 -3.62 -4.27 -7.35
CA ALA A 34 -2.83 -4.80 -6.24
C ALA A 34 -3.73 -5.21 -5.08
N PHE A 35 -4.66 -4.34 -4.68
CA PHE A 35 -5.65 -4.64 -3.65
C PHE A 35 -6.49 -5.86 -4.04
N GLU A 36 -7.03 -5.87 -5.26
CA GLU A 36 -7.85 -6.97 -5.74
C GLU A 36 -7.04 -8.28 -5.76
N ARG A 37 -5.83 -8.32 -6.31
CA ARG A 37 -5.04 -9.57 -6.29
C ARG A 37 -4.69 -10.06 -4.89
N ARG A 38 -4.45 -9.15 -3.95
CA ARG A 38 -3.91 -9.47 -2.63
C ARG A 38 -5.00 -9.78 -1.60
N TYR A 39 -6.17 -9.13 -1.71
CA TYR A 39 -7.22 -9.19 -0.69
C TYR A 39 -8.58 -9.61 -1.25
N PHE A 40 -8.78 -9.61 -2.58
CA PHE A 40 -10.02 -10.13 -3.17
C PHE A 40 -10.01 -11.66 -3.13
N GLY A 41 -11.05 -12.24 -2.56
CA GLY A 41 -11.22 -13.70 -2.47
C GLY A 41 -10.63 -14.34 -1.21
N PHE A 42 -10.08 -13.56 -0.27
CA PHE A 42 -9.95 -14.01 1.11
C PHE A 42 -11.32 -14.08 1.78
N ASP A 43 -11.45 -14.94 2.78
CA ASP A 43 -12.64 -15.00 3.63
C ASP A 43 -12.88 -13.60 4.22
N ASP A 44 -14.14 -13.16 4.22
CA ASP A 44 -14.55 -11.85 4.74
C ASP A 44 -14.04 -11.64 6.17
N ASP A 45 -13.94 -12.74 6.92
CA ASP A 45 -13.41 -12.79 8.27
C ASP A 45 -11.97 -12.28 8.37
N PHE A 46 -11.10 -12.52 7.37
CA PHE A 46 -9.69 -12.10 7.43
C PHE A 46 -9.53 -10.58 7.30
N VAL A 47 -10.19 -9.96 6.31
CA VAL A 47 -10.10 -8.51 6.12
C VAL A 47 -10.80 -7.78 7.25
N ALA A 48 -11.95 -8.30 7.71
CA ALA A 48 -12.65 -7.76 8.87
C ALA A 48 -11.82 -7.86 10.16
N GLU A 49 -11.18 -9.01 10.43
CA GLU A 49 -10.34 -9.21 11.63
C GLU A 49 -9.13 -8.28 11.64
N ILE A 50 -8.51 -8.02 10.49
CA ILE A 50 -7.41 -7.07 10.36
C ILE A 50 -7.88 -5.64 10.63
N ILE A 51 -9.03 -5.24 10.07
CA ILE A 51 -9.62 -3.91 10.32
C ILE A 51 -9.98 -3.75 11.79
N ASP A 52 -10.63 -4.75 12.40
CA ASP A 52 -11.02 -4.75 13.82
C ASP A 52 -9.80 -4.71 14.75
N SER A 53 -8.64 -5.17 14.26
CA SER A 53 -7.35 -5.08 14.97
C SER A 53 -6.72 -3.68 14.90
N GLY A 54 -7.39 -2.69 14.28
CA GLY A 54 -6.92 -1.31 14.19
C GLY A 54 -5.94 -1.08 13.04
N ALA A 55 -6.13 -1.76 11.91
CA ALA A 55 -5.27 -1.60 10.74
C ALA A 55 -5.22 -0.16 10.21
N VAL A 56 -4.06 0.22 9.71
CA VAL A 56 -3.92 1.32 8.76
C VAL A 56 -4.42 0.82 7.42
N LEU A 57 -5.45 1.45 6.88
CA LEU A 57 -5.93 1.25 5.52
C LEU A 57 -5.98 2.62 4.84
N HIS A 58 -4.92 2.96 4.09
CA HIS A 58 -4.69 4.35 3.68
C HIS A 58 -4.20 4.45 2.24
N LEU A 59 -4.61 5.50 1.54
CA LEU A 59 -4.01 5.91 0.28
C LEU A 59 -3.19 7.17 0.50
N TRP A 60 -1.87 7.05 0.37
CA TRP A 60 -0.93 8.15 0.47
C TRP A 60 -0.56 8.73 -0.88
N VAL A 61 -0.14 9.99 -0.84
CA VAL A 61 0.30 10.76 -2.00
C VAL A 61 1.75 11.14 -1.82
N VAL A 62 2.57 10.67 -2.74
CA VAL A 62 3.99 11.04 -2.84
C VAL A 62 4.14 11.98 -4.01
N GLU A 63 4.66 13.18 -3.75
CA GLU A 63 5.06 14.11 -4.80
C GLU A 63 6.58 14.26 -4.77
N ARG A 64 7.22 13.90 -5.88
CA ARG A 64 8.68 14.01 -6.04
C ARG A 64 9.45 13.41 -4.85
N GLY A 65 9.08 12.19 -4.47
CA GLY A 65 9.69 11.42 -3.38
C GLY A 65 9.33 11.90 -1.96
N THR A 66 8.44 12.88 -1.80
CA THR A 66 7.99 13.36 -0.49
C THR A 66 6.54 12.97 -0.24
N LEU A 67 6.26 12.38 0.93
CA LEU A 67 4.89 12.16 1.41
C LEU A 67 4.22 13.51 1.67
N THR A 68 3.23 13.88 0.86
CA THR A 68 2.56 15.19 0.94
C THR A 68 1.18 15.13 1.59
N GLY A 69 0.58 13.95 1.63
CA GLY A 69 -0.72 13.73 2.25
C GLY A 69 -1.24 12.33 1.97
N GLY A 70 -2.54 12.17 2.18
CA GLY A 70 -3.26 10.92 2.00
C GLY A 70 -4.66 11.04 2.58
N PHE A 71 -5.45 9.98 2.40
CA PHE A 71 -6.72 9.84 3.09
C PHE A 71 -7.00 8.40 3.50
N ASP A 72 -7.75 8.31 4.59
CA ASP A 72 -8.24 7.07 5.16
C ASP A 72 -9.22 6.38 4.20
N LEU A 73 -9.02 5.09 3.97
CA LEU A 73 -9.82 4.30 3.05
C LEU A 73 -10.95 3.55 3.73
N HIS A 74 -10.99 3.47 5.07
CA HIS A 74 -12.08 2.79 5.80
C HIS A 74 -13.50 3.27 5.38
N PRO A 75 -13.77 4.57 5.16
CA PRO A 75 -15.10 5.04 4.73
C PRO A 75 -15.54 4.51 3.35
N PHE A 76 -14.59 4.05 2.54
CA PHE A 76 -14.82 3.53 1.20
C PHE A 76 -15.00 2.02 1.17
N LEU A 77 -14.88 1.33 2.31
CA LEU A 77 -15.16 -0.09 2.39
C LEU A 77 -16.61 -0.39 2.02
N ARG A 78 -16.80 -1.46 1.27
CA ARG A 78 -18.08 -2.00 0.82
C ARG A 78 -18.09 -3.49 1.05
N LYS A 79 -19.26 -4.00 1.42
CA LYS A 79 -19.54 -5.43 1.47
C LYS A 79 -20.42 -5.79 0.27
N ASP A 80 -19.98 -6.73 -0.53
CA ASP A 80 -20.71 -7.25 -1.70
C ASP A 80 -20.81 -8.78 -1.62
N ASP A 81 -22.04 -9.27 -1.45
CA ASP A 81 -22.46 -10.65 -1.23
C ASP A 81 -21.79 -11.41 -0.06
N ASP A 82 -20.46 -11.53 -0.02
CA ASP A 82 -19.62 -12.07 1.07
C ASP A 82 -18.15 -11.61 0.89
N ARG A 83 -17.96 -10.40 0.34
CA ARG A 83 -16.64 -9.87 -0.01
C ARG A 83 -16.49 -8.44 0.45
N THR A 84 -15.35 -8.16 1.05
CA THR A 84 -14.91 -6.82 1.38
C THR A 84 -14.13 -6.23 0.21
N THR A 85 -14.60 -5.08 -0.27
CA THR A 85 -13.97 -4.33 -1.36
C THR A 85 -13.94 -2.84 -1.06
N LEU A 86 -13.33 -2.06 -1.94
CA LEU A 86 -13.32 -0.61 -1.89
C LEU A 86 -14.19 -0.01 -3.01
N ASP A 87 -14.87 1.08 -2.68
CA ASP A 87 -15.58 1.93 -3.63
C ASP A 87 -14.57 2.73 -4.47
N TRP A 88 -14.02 2.08 -5.50
CA TRP A 88 -12.97 2.65 -6.34
C TRP A 88 -13.42 3.91 -7.10
N ASP A 89 -14.70 4.02 -7.44
CA ASP A 89 -15.24 5.19 -8.12
C ASP A 89 -15.27 6.39 -7.15
N ALA A 90 -15.69 6.18 -5.90
CA ALA A 90 -15.63 7.21 -4.87
C ALA A 90 -14.18 7.61 -4.51
N ILE A 91 -13.25 6.65 -4.47
CA ILE A 91 -11.81 6.93 -4.26
C ILE A 91 -11.26 7.76 -5.43
N ALA A 92 -11.55 7.39 -6.67
CA ALA A 92 -11.09 8.12 -7.85
C ALA A 92 -11.63 9.55 -7.92
N ALA A 93 -12.82 9.80 -7.35
CA ALA A 93 -13.41 11.13 -7.31
C ALA A 93 -12.72 12.09 -6.32
N VAL A 94 -12.03 11.55 -5.30
CA VAL A 94 -11.37 12.36 -4.26
C VAL A 94 -9.84 12.35 -4.35
N ALA A 95 -9.27 11.36 -5.02
CA ALA A 95 -7.82 11.22 -5.16
C ALA A 95 -7.22 12.41 -5.94
N PRO A 96 -6.14 13.03 -5.44
CA PRO A 96 -5.52 14.16 -6.12
C PRO A 96 -4.74 13.70 -7.35
N VAL A 97 -4.81 14.47 -8.44
CA VAL A 97 -4.01 14.21 -9.64
C VAL A 97 -2.53 14.36 -9.32
N LEU A 98 -1.75 13.31 -9.57
CA LEU A 98 -0.31 13.32 -9.32
C LEU A 98 0.43 14.24 -10.29
N PRO A 99 1.32 15.11 -9.79
CA PRO A 99 2.19 15.90 -10.65
C PRO A 99 3.29 15.02 -11.25
N GLY A 100 3.63 15.23 -12.53
CA GLY A 100 4.77 14.56 -13.15
C GLY A 100 6.13 14.99 -12.57
N PRO A 101 7.19 14.17 -12.71
CA PRO A 101 7.21 12.84 -13.33
C PRO A 101 6.60 11.75 -12.42
N LEU A 102 5.91 10.77 -13.02
CA LEU A 102 5.31 9.65 -12.29
C LEU A 102 6.33 8.53 -12.06
N LEU A 103 6.07 7.68 -11.08
CA LEU A 103 6.84 6.47 -10.81
C LEU A 103 6.86 5.56 -12.06
N GLY A 104 8.07 5.21 -12.50
CA GLY A 104 8.30 4.17 -13.50
C GLY A 104 8.93 2.96 -12.83
N ASP A 105 9.70 2.19 -13.61
CA ASP A 105 10.45 1.05 -13.07
C ASP A 105 11.63 1.54 -12.21
N GLY A 106 11.92 0.83 -11.11
CA GLY A 106 13.06 1.08 -10.22
C GLY A 106 12.69 1.48 -8.79
N THR A 107 13.70 1.90 -8.03
CA THR A 107 13.58 2.31 -6.62
C THR A 107 13.55 3.83 -6.46
N PHE A 108 13.01 4.30 -5.34
CA PHE A 108 13.06 5.70 -4.91
C PHE A 108 13.11 5.81 -3.39
N THR A 109 13.84 6.82 -2.90
CA THR A 109 13.84 7.19 -1.49
C THR A 109 12.55 7.92 -1.15
N LEU A 110 11.88 7.48 -0.09
CA LEU A 110 10.71 8.15 0.46
C LEU A 110 11.14 9.11 1.57
N THR A 111 10.75 10.38 1.46
CA THR A 111 10.85 11.34 2.56
C THR A 111 9.50 11.42 3.27
N VAL A 112 9.47 11.14 4.58
CA VAL A 112 8.29 11.27 5.44
C VAL A 112 8.50 12.42 6.43
N PRO A 113 8.05 13.65 6.14
CA PRO A 113 8.34 14.82 6.98
C PRO A 113 7.72 14.73 8.38
N LYS A 114 6.58 14.04 8.46
CA LYS A 114 5.89 13.72 9.71
C LYS A 114 5.22 12.37 9.52
N LEU A 115 5.45 11.47 10.46
CA LEU A 115 4.74 10.20 10.50
C LEU A 115 3.23 10.46 10.58
N PRO A 116 2.45 10.04 9.58
CA PRO A 116 1.05 10.40 9.49
C PRO A 116 0.18 9.59 10.46
N HIS A 117 0.64 8.39 10.83
CA HIS A 117 0.03 7.51 11.82
C HIS A 117 1.15 6.82 12.62
N PRO A 118 1.12 6.77 13.97
CA PRO A 118 2.11 6.02 14.76
C PRO A 118 2.22 4.53 14.36
N GLU A 119 1.13 4.01 13.79
CA GLU A 119 0.91 2.64 13.34
C GLU A 119 1.31 2.41 11.87
N SER A 120 1.72 3.45 11.15
CA SER A 120 2.17 3.34 9.76
C SER A 120 3.61 2.79 9.68
N TYR A 121 3.81 1.82 8.79
CA TYR A 121 5.11 1.27 8.46
C TYR A 121 5.95 2.20 7.59
N LEU A 122 5.38 3.27 7.01
CA LEU A 122 6.13 4.24 6.20
C LEU A 122 7.27 4.92 6.96
N GLY A 123 7.23 4.96 8.30
CA GLY A 123 8.34 5.46 9.12
C GLY A 123 9.57 4.55 9.14
N LEU A 124 9.44 3.32 8.65
CA LEU A 124 10.49 2.31 8.58
C LEU A 124 11.01 2.10 7.15
N ALA A 125 10.36 2.71 6.15
CA ALA A 125 10.73 2.57 4.75
C ALA A 125 11.76 3.63 4.34
N ASP A 126 13.01 3.23 4.14
CA ASP A 126 14.06 4.10 3.58
C ASP A 126 14.00 4.17 2.04
N GLU A 127 13.68 3.05 1.40
CA GLU A 127 13.60 2.92 -0.06
C GLU A 127 12.38 2.07 -0.45
N LEU A 128 11.68 2.48 -1.50
CA LEU A 128 10.53 1.77 -2.07
C LEU A 128 10.73 1.55 -3.57
N HIS A 129 10.07 0.53 -4.12
CA HIS A 129 9.98 0.30 -5.56
C HIS A 129 8.53 0.21 -6.02
N ALA A 130 8.32 0.30 -7.33
CA ALA A 130 7.01 0.08 -7.94
C ALA A 130 6.51 -1.34 -7.68
N GLY A 131 5.32 -1.49 -7.11
CA GLY A 131 4.78 -2.78 -6.69
C GLY A 131 4.65 -2.92 -5.17
N LEU A 132 4.66 -4.17 -4.69
CA LEU A 132 4.56 -4.50 -3.26
C LEU A 132 5.92 -4.27 -2.57
N ASN A 133 5.91 -3.58 -1.45
CA ASN A 133 7.05 -3.45 -0.55
C ASN A 133 6.63 -4.06 0.78
N ASP A 134 7.28 -5.15 1.17
CA ASP A 134 7.15 -5.72 2.51
C ASP A 134 8.06 -4.93 3.46
N VAL A 135 7.48 -3.95 4.14
CA VAL A 135 8.19 -3.04 5.05
C VAL A 135 8.34 -3.64 6.45
N GLU A 136 7.73 -4.81 6.71
CA GLU A 136 7.76 -5.43 8.03
C GLU A 136 9.04 -6.24 8.29
N LEU A 137 9.58 -6.89 7.26
CA LEU A 137 10.75 -7.76 7.41
C LEU A 137 12.04 -7.23 6.76
N GLY A 138 11.98 -6.09 6.06
CA GLY A 138 13.14 -5.50 5.39
C GLY A 138 13.81 -6.48 4.44
N TYR A 139 13.23 -6.70 3.26
CA TYR A 139 13.72 -7.55 2.16
C TYR A 139 14.51 -8.83 2.52
N ASP A 140 13.90 -9.97 2.21
CA ASP A 140 14.65 -11.08 1.60
C ASP A 140 13.72 -11.87 0.65
N GLU A 141 13.13 -11.19 -0.35
CA GLU A 141 12.65 -11.89 -1.55
C GLU A 141 13.84 -12.13 -2.50
N ASP A 142 14.79 -12.96 -2.06
CA ASP A 142 15.85 -13.54 -2.90
C ASP A 142 15.94 -15.05 -2.66
N THR A 143 14.78 -15.72 -2.56
CA THR A 143 14.71 -17.20 -2.51
C THR A 143 13.77 -17.80 -3.55
N GLU A 144 13.71 -17.27 -4.78
CA GLU A 144 13.30 -18.08 -5.94
C GLU A 144 14.14 -17.72 -7.18
N GLY A 145 15.36 -18.27 -7.23
CA GLY A 145 16.26 -18.05 -8.36
C GLY A 145 17.50 -18.95 -8.43
N ARG A 146 17.57 -20.06 -7.69
CA ARG A 146 18.56 -21.12 -7.96
C ARG A 146 17.86 -22.31 -8.60
N SER A 147 18.08 -22.42 -9.90
CA SER A 147 17.75 -23.53 -10.77
C SER A 147 17.96 -24.88 -10.08
N LEU A 148 16.92 -25.72 -10.09
CA LEU A 148 17.07 -27.16 -9.95
C LEU A 148 17.61 -27.71 -11.27
N ASP A 149 18.92 -27.59 -11.46
CA ASP A 149 19.68 -28.39 -12.41
C ASP A 149 21.09 -28.53 -11.85
N GLU A 150 21.33 -29.65 -11.15
CA GLU A 150 22.55 -30.49 -11.18
C GLU A 150 22.34 -31.76 -10.35
#